data_AF-A0A562IBP1-F1
#
_entry.id   AF-A0A562IBP1-F1
#
_cell.length_a   1.000
_cell.length_b   1.000
_cell.length_c   1.000
_cell.angle_alpha   90.00
_cell.angle_beta   90.00
_cell.angle_gamma   90.00
#
_symmetry.space_group_name_H-M   'P 1'
#
loop_
_entity.id
_entity.type
_entity.pdbx_description
1 polymer ?
#
loop_
_entity_poly.entity_id
_entity_poly.type
_entity_poly.pdbx_seq_one_letter_code
_entity_poly.pdbx_strand_id
1 'polypeptide(L)' 'MTLTGVVEAGVEPGCRMLDGYQLIGGPADVLAAGAKVTVTGQPKPDMLTTCQQGTPFVVESARRG' A
#
# COMPACT_ATOMS: atom_id res chain seq x y z
N MET A 1 7.09 10.31 -1.87
CA MET A 1 8.01 9.18 -1.62
C MET A 1 7.71 8.07 -2.62
N THR A 2 8.72 7.30 -3.01
CA THR A 2 8.57 6.16 -3.92
C THR A 2 8.93 4.87 -3.20
N LEU A 3 8.04 3.89 -3.26
CA LEU A 3 8.24 2.54 -2.74
C LEU A 3 8.32 1.56 -3.91
N THR A 4 9.13 0.51 -3.78
CA THR A 4 9.20 -0.58 -4.75
C THR A 4 9.36 -1.90 -4.03
N GLY A 5 8.54 -2.88 -4.38
CA GLY A 5 8.54 -4.17 -3.71
C GLY A 5 7.38 -5.04 -4.17
N VAL A 6 7.11 -6.09 -3.38
CA VAL A 6 5.98 -6.98 -3.58
C VAL A 6 4.87 -6.55 -2.63
N VAL A 7 3.65 -6.39 -3.14
CA VAL A 7 2.50 -6.11 -2.27
C VAL A 7 2.21 -7.35 -1.42
N GLU A 8 2.11 -7.16 -0.12
CA GLU A 8 1.73 -8.21 0.82
C GLU A 8 0.27 -8.04 1.23
N ALA A 9 -0.38 -9.15 1.58
CA ALA A 9 -1.68 -9.09 2.23
C ALA A 9 -1.50 -8.61 3.68
N GLY A 10 -2.38 -7.71 4.13
CA GLY A 10 -2.47 -7.38 5.54
C GLY A 10 -3.14 -8.49 6.34
N VAL A 11 -3.09 -8.36 7.67
CA VAL A 11 -3.72 -9.32 8.59
C VAL A 11 -5.24 -9.32 8.42
N GLU A 12 -5.82 -8.14 8.28
CA GLU A 12 -7.26 -8.00 8.00
C GLU A 12 -7.55 -8.14 6.49
N PRO A 13 -8.66 -8.82 6.12
CA PRO A 13 -9.00 -9.04 4.72
C PRO A 13 -9.09 -7.73 3.91
N GLY A 14 -8.44 -7.70 2.74
CA GLY A 14 -8.46 -6.57 1.83
C GLY A 14 -7.42 -5.48 2.13
N CYS A 15 -6.74 -5.56 3.27
CA CYS A 15 -5.61 -4.69 3.58
C CYS A 15 -4.41 -5.06 2.72
N ARG A 16 -3.69 -4.05 2.23
CA ARG A 16 -2.54 -4.22 1.34
C ARG A 16 -1.34 -3.50 1.92
N MET A 17 -0.22 -4.21 1.99
CA MET A 17 1.00 -3.73 2.61
C MET A 17 2.12 -3.64 1.57
N LEU A 18 3.03 -2.69 1.75
CA LEU A 18 4.26 -2.59 0.98
C LEU A 18 5.32 -1.95 1.85
N ASP A 19 6.42 -2.67 2.10
CA ASP A 19 7.57 -2.15 2.85
C ASP A 19 7.18 -1.59 4.23
N GLY A 20 6.27 -2.29 4.94
CA GLY A 20 5.75 -1.89 6.25
C GLY A 20 4.69 -0.77 6.24
N TYR A 21 4.28 -0.28 5.06
CA TYR A 21 3.22 0.71 4.91
C TYR A 21 1.88 0.08 4.49
N GLN A 22 0.78 0.59 5.02
CA GLN A 22 -0.57 0.27 4.53
C GLN A 22 -0.91 1.13 3.32
N LEU A 23 -1.18 0.51 2.17
CA LEU A 23 -1.54 1.22 0.96
C LEU A 23 -3.01 1.69 0.99
N ILE A 24 -3.21 2.99 0.95
CA ILE A 24 -4.53 3.64 0.93
C ILE A 24 -4.85 4.12 -0.48
N GLY A 25 -5.97 3.63 -1.03
CA GLY A 25 -6.42 3.94 -2.39
C GLY A 25 -5.66 3.15 -3.47
N GLY A 26 -5.52 3.78 -4.64
CA GLY A 26 -4.85 3.22 -5.81
C GLY A 26 -5.65 2.15 -6.58
N PRO A 27 -5.18 1.80 -7.80
CA PRO A 27 -5.82 0.78 -8.64
C PRO A 27 -5.67 -0.62 -8.05
N ALA A 28 -6.80 -1.27 -7.76
CA ALA A 28 -6.85 -2.55 -7.04
C ALA A 28 -6.26 -3.73 -7.85
N ASP A 29 -6.34 -3.67 -9.17
CA ASP A 29 -5.73 -4.64 -10.07
C ASP A 29 -4.19 -4.54 -10.04
N VAL A 30 -3.64 -3.33 -10.00
CA VAL A 30 -2.19 -3.11 -9.91
C VAL A 30 -1.65 -3.51 -8.54
N LEU A 31 -2.33 -3.08 -7.47
CA LEU A 31 -1.92 -3.29 -6.08
C LEU A 31 -2.38 -4.64 -5.51
N ALA A 32 -2.49 -5.68 -6.33
CA ALA A 32 -2.88 -7.01 -5.85
C ALA A 32 -1.75 -7.64 -5.02
N ALA A 33 -2.09 -8.38 -3.95
CA ALA A 33 -1.10 -9.13 -3.18
C ALA A 33 -0.30 -10.09 -4.08
N GLY A 34 1.02 -10.16 -3.86
CA GLY A 34 1.97 -10.87 -4.70
C GLY A 34 2.47 -10.08 -5.92
N ALA A 35 1.85 -8.95 -6.28
CA ALA A 35 2.30 -8.15 -7.41
C ALA A 35 3.56 -7.36 -7.06
N LYS A 36 4.56 -7.38 -7.94
CA LYS A 36 5.70 -6.46 -7.87
C LYS A 36 5.29 -5.11 -8.44
N VAL A 37 5.45 -4.05 -7.65
CA VAL A 37 4.99 -2.71 -8.00
C VAL A 37 6.01 -1.63 -7.67
N THR A 38 5.89 -0.50 -8.36
CA THR A 38 6.44 0.79 -7.94
C THR A 38 5.27 1.73 -7.66
N VAL A 39 5.29 2.34 -6.48
CA VAL A 39 4.21 3.20 -5.98
C VAL A 39 4.79 4.55 -5.58
N THR A 40 4.13 5.66 -5.94
CA THR A 40 4.41 6.98 -5.38
C THR A 40 3.29 7.41 -4.47
N GLY A 41 3.62 8.20 -3.46
CA GLY A 41 2.64 8.71 -2.50
C GLY A 41 3.27 9.32 -1.26
N GLN A 42 2.46 9.40 -0.20
CA GLN A 42 2.84 10.06 1.04
C GLN A 42 2.44 9.24 2.27
N PRO A 43 3.35 9.05 3.25
CA PRO A 43 2.96 8.51 4.54
C PRO A 43 2.06 9.52 5.27
N LYS A 44 1.04 9.00 5.97
CA LYS A 44 0.08 9.75 6.79
C LYS A 44 -0.02 9.08 8.17
N PRO A 45 0.97 9.28 9.06
CA PRO A 45 1.03 8.57 10.36
C PRO A 45 -0.17 8.85 11.26
N ASP A 46 -0.77 10.04 11.14
CA ASP A 46 -1.94 10.43 11.95
C ASP A 46 -3.28 10.06 11.31
N MET A 47 -3.28 9.37 10.15
CA MET A 47 -4.50 8.96 9.48
C MET A 47 -5.08 7.71 10.16
N LEU A 48 -6.35 7.80 10.58
CA LEU A 48 -7.08 6.65 11.07
C LEU A 48 -7.48 5.74 9.91
N THR A 49 -7.25 4.44 10.07
CA THR A 49 -7.64 3.39 9.12
C THR A 49 -8.30 2.25 9.88
N THR A 50 -9.05 1.40 9.18
CA THR A 50 -9.65 0.21 9.78
C THR A 50 -8.60 -0.88 10.04
N CYS A 51 -7.70 -1.11 9.07
CA CYS A 51 -6.68 -2.16 9.13
C CYS A 51 -5.64 -1.98 10.26
N GLN A 52 -5.44 -0.74 10.73
CA GLN A 52 -4.52 -0.35 11.80
C GLN A 52 -3.16 -1.10 11.78
N GLN A 53 -2.60 -1.32 10.59
CA GLN A 53 -1.38 -2.09 10.40
C GLN A 53 -0.35 -1.26 9.65
N GLY A 54 0.81 -1.01 10.26
CA GLY A 54 1.84 -0.16 9.66
C GLY A 54 1.42 1.31 9.55
N THR A 55 2.28 2.12 8.92
CA THR A 55 1.96 3.54 8.68
C THR A 55 1.08 3.64 7.43
N PRO A 56 -0.07 4.35 7.46
CA PRO A 56 -0.85 4.59 6.24
C PRO A 56 -0.04 5.34 5.20
N PHE A 57 -0.14 4.92 3.95
CA PHE A 57 0.52 5.52 2.80
C PHE A 57 -0.50 5.77 1.70
N VAL A 58 -0.83 7.04 1.48
CA VAL A 58 -1.80 7.44 0.46
C VAL A 58 -1.14 7.36 -0.90
N VAL A 59 -1.68 6.49 -1.75
CA VAL A 59 -1.16 6.22 -3.08
C VAL A 59 -1.58 7.33 -4.04
N GLU A 60 -0.59 7.95 -4.68
CA GLU A 60 -0.78 8.95 -5.74
C GLU A 60 -0.64 8.31 -7.13
N SER A 61 0.29 7.37 -7.30
CA SER A 61 0.42 6.57 -8.53
C SER A 61 0.94 5.17 -8.23
N ALA A 62 0.58 4.20 -9.06
CA ALA A 62 1.04 2.83 -8.96
C ALA A 62 1.19 2.21 -10.34
N ARG A 63 2.25 1.41 -10.52
CA ARG A 63 2.45 0.61 -11.73
C ARG A 63 3.08 -0.73 -11.38
N ARG A 64 2.79 -1.75 -12.18
CA ARG A 64 3.50 -3.04 -12.10
C ARG A 64 4.93 -2.88 -12.64
N GLY A 65 5.85 -3.59 -12.00
CA GLY A 65 7.23 -3.73 -12.43
C GLY A 65 7.43 -4.88 -13.42
#